data_AF-A0A1I7IQT0-F1
#
_entry.id   AF-A0A1I7IQT0-F1
#
_cell.length_a   1.000
_cell.length_b   1.000
_cell.length_c   1.000
_cell.angle_alpha   90.00
_cell.angle_beta   90.00
_cell.angle_gamma   90.00
#
_symmetry.space_group_name_H-M   'P 1'
#
loop_
_entity.id
_entity.type
_entity.pdbx_description
1 polymer ?
#
loop_
_entity_poly.entity_id
_entity_poly.type
_entity_poly.pdbx_seq_one_letter_code
_entity_poly.pdbx_strand_id
1 'polypeptide(L)' 'MSLRENVTVDWAHRDSARARMRVLVKHILRKYGYPPDLQDTAVQTVLQQAEALSAGWGVA' A
#
# COMPACT_ATOMS: atom_id res chain seq x y z
N MET A 1 11.08 17.18 -24.40
CA MET A 1 11.47 16.06 -23.51
C MET A 1 10.24 15.59 -22.78
N SER A 2 9.94 14.32 -22.93
CA SER A 2 8.63 13.69 -22.77
C SER A 2 8.29 13.38 -21.32
N LEU A 3 7.09 13.79 -20.87
CA LEU A 3 6.43 13.37 -19.63
C LEU A 3 6.36 11.82 -19.45
N ARG A 4 6.57 11.07 -20.54
CA ARG A 4 6.53 9.61 -20.61
C ARG A 4 7.70 8.91 -19.94
N GLU A 5 8.85 9.56 -19.75
CA GLU A 5 10.02 8.92 -19.11
C GLU A 5 9.94 8.91 -17.57
N ASN A 6 8.98 9.63 -16.97
CA ASN A 6 8.83 9.69 -15.51
C ASN A 6 7.85 8.65 -14.92
N VAL A 7 7.17 7.86 -15.76
CA VAL A 7 6.19 6.86 -15.30
C VAL A 7 6.84 5.68 -14.56
N THR A 8 8.14 5.45 -14.78
CA THR A 8 8.91 4.40 -14.08
C THR A 8 9.24 4.77 -12.62
N VAL A 9 9.17 6.06 -12.26
CA VAL A 9 9.51 6.56 -10.92
C VAL A 9 8.34 6.43 -9.94
N ASP A 10 7.10 6.52 -10.44
CA ASP A 10 5.90 6.45 -9.60
C ASP A 10 5.66 5.04 -9.02
N TRP A 11 6.11 3.98 -9.69
CA TRP A 11 5.93 2.60 -9.21
C TRP A 11 7.00 2.16 -8.20
N ALA A 12 8.26 2.56 -8.37
CA ALA A 12 9.32 2.19 -7.43
C ALA A 12 9.11 2.80 -6.02
N HIS A 13 8.58 4.03 -5.94
CA HIS A 13 8.16 4.63 -4.69
C HIS A 13 6.90 3.96 -4.11
N ARG A 14 5.94 3.57 -4.96
CA ARG A 14 4.73 2.87 -4.51
C ARG A 14 5.00 1.45 -4.04
N ASP A 15 5.88 0.67 -4.68
CA ASP A 15 6.18 -0.70 -4.25
C ASP A 15 6.95 -0.73 -2.93
N SER A 16 7.90 0.18 -2.73
CA SER A 16 8.59 0.34 -1.44
C SER A 16 7.64 0.83 -0.35
N ALA A 17 6.74 1.76 -0.65
CA ALA A 17 5.67 2.19 0.27
C ALA A 17 4.70 1.05 0.60
N ARG A 18 4.29 0.26 -0.40
CA ARG A 18 3.41 -0.91 -0.25
C ARG A 18 4.06 -1.99 0.61
N ALA A 19 5.35 -2.25 0.43
CA ALA A 19 6.11 -3.17 1.28
C ALA A 19 6.16 -2.71 2.74
N ARG A 20 6.44 -1.43 2.99
CA ARG A 20 6.42 -0.85 4.34
C ARG A 20 5.03 -0.91 4.98
N MET A 21 3.98 -0.59 4.21
CA MET A 21 2.59 -0.66 4.65
C MET A 21 2.21 -2.09 5.06
N ARG A 22 2.59 -3.11 4.27
CA ARG A 22 2.37 -4.53 4.60
C ARG A 22 2.97 -4.91 5.94
N VAL A 23 4.21 -4.48 6.22
CA VAL A 23 4.89 -4.77 7.49
C VAL A 23 4.14 -4.12 8.66
N LEU A 24 3.74 -2.86 8.53
CA LEU A 24 2.99 -2.15 9.56
C LEU A 24 1.63 -2.79 9.84
N VAL A 25 0.86 -3.13 8.80
CA VAL A 25 -0.45 -3.77 8.96
C VAL A 25 -0.30 -5.15 9.60
N LYS A 26 0.66 -5.97 9.17
CA LYS A 26 0.93 -7.27 9.82
C LYS A 26 1.34 -7.10 11.29
N HIS A 27 2.11 -6.06 11.62
CA HIS A 27 2.47 -5.76 13.00
C HIS A 27 1.24 -5.39 13.85
N ILE A 28 0.36 -4.54 13.35
CA ILE A 28 -0.90 -4.15 14.02
C ILE A 28 -1.79 -5.38 14.23
N LEU A 29 -2.02 -6.18 13.18
CA LEU A 29 -2.85 -7.38 13.26
C LEU A 29 -2.32 -8.36 14.31
N ARG A 30 -1.00 -8.59 14.37
CA ARG A 30 -0.39 -9.42 15.41
C ARG A 30 -0.56 -8.84 16.82
N LYS A 31 -0.40 -7.52 16.98
CA LYS A 31 -0.59 -6.84 18.27
C LYS A 31 -2.01 -7.01 18.82
N TYR A 32 -3.01 -7.06 17.95
CA TYR A 32 -4.42 -7.25 18.32
C TYR A 32 -4.88 -8.73 18.30
N GLY A 33 -3.96 -9.69 18.14
CA GLY A 33 -4.29 -11.12 18.20
C GLY A 33 -5.02 -11.66 16.96
N TYR A 34 -4.89 -10.98 15.81
CA TYR A 34 -5.55 -11.40 14.58
C TYR A 34 -4.92 -12.68 14.03
N PRO A 35 -5.74 -13.69 13.67
CA PRO A 35 -5.23 -15.00 13.30
C PRO A 35 -4.52 -14.95 11.93
N PRO A 36 -3.38 -15.65 11.78
CA PRO A 36 -2.46 -15.49 10.65
C PRO A 36 -3.03 -15.94 9.29
N ASP A 37 -4.02 -16.82 9.31
CA ASP A 37 -4.80 -17.25 8.14
C ASP A 37 -5.62 -16.12 7.51
N LEU A 38 -6.10 -15.17 8.32
CA LEU A 38 -6.88 -14.01 7.87
C LEU A 38 -6.03 -12.75 7.64
N GLN A 39 -4.75 -12.77 8.05
CA GLN A 39 -3.87 -11.59 7.97
C GLN A 39 -3.65 -11.14 6.52
N ASP A 40 -3.46 -12.07 5.57
CA ASP A 40 -3.16 -11.68 4.19
C ASP A 40 -4.33 -10.99 3.51
N THR A 41 -5.57 -11.46 3.74
CA THR A 41 -6.79 -10.80 3.24
C THR A 41 -6.95 -9.40 3.83
N ALA A 42 -6.78 -9.26 5.15
CA ALA A 42 -6.86 -7.96 5.82
C ALA A 42 -5.80 -6.97 5.31
N VAL A 43 -4.58 -7.45 5.07
CA VAL A 43 -3.49 -6.65 4.49
C VAL A 43 -3.84 -6.18 3.08
N GLN A 44 -4.39 -7.06 2.22
CA GLN A 44 -4.79 -6.67 0.86
C GLN A 44 -5.88 -5.61 0.87
N THR A 45 -6.90 -5.75 1.72
CA THR A 45 -7.97 -4.74 1.86
C THR A 45 -7.43 -3.38 2.26
N VAL A 46 -6.52 -3.31 3.24
CA VAL A 46 -5.92 -2.04 3.69
C VAL A 46 -5.07 -1.40 2.58
N LEU A 47 -4.35 -2.21 1.80
CA LEU A 47 -3.59 -1.71 0.65
C LEU A 47 -4.51 -1.14 -0.44
N GLN A 48 -5.59 -1.83 -0.78
CA GLN A 48 -6.56 -1.35 -1.75
C GLN A 48 -7.23 -0.05 -1.29
N GLN A 49 -7.57 0.06 -0.01
CA GLN A 49 -8.11 1.28 0.58
C GLN A 49 -7.10 2.43 0.52
N ALA A 50 -5.83 2.17 0.86
CA ALA A 50 -4.77 3.17 0.78
C ALA A 50 -4.52 3.64 -0.67
N GLU A 51 -4.57 2.73 -1.64
CA GLU A 51 -4.45 3.07 -3.06
C GLU A 51 -5.64 3.89 -3.56
N ALA A 52 -6.87 3.52 -3.18
CA ALA A 52 -8.07 4.29 -3.51
C ALA A 52 -8.07 5.70 -2.91
N LEU A 53 -7.61 5.83 -1.66
CA LEU A 53 -7.43 7.13 -1.00
C LEU A 53 -6.34 7.95 -1.69
N SER A 54 -5.19 7.35 -2.00
CA SER A 54 -4.10 8.01 -2.71
C SER A 54 -4.50 8.48 -4.11
N ALA A 55 -5.38 7.75 -4.82
CA ALA A 55 -5.88 8.15 -6.12
C ALA A 55 -6.74 9.43 -6.07
N GLY A 56 -7.37 9.72 -4.91
CA GLY A 56 -8.10 10.97 -4.68
C GLY A 56 -7.21 12.17 -4.36
N TRP A 57 -5.93 11.96 -4.03
CA TRP A 57 -5.02 13.03 -3.57
C TRP A 57 -4.12 13.57 -4.71
N GLY A 58 -4.34 13.12 -5.95
CA GLY A 58 -3.68 13.61 -7.15
C GLY A 58 -4.43 14.73 -7.90
N VAL A 59 -5.50 15.27 -7.31
CA VAL A 59 -6.28 16.40 -7.86
C VAL A 59 -6.52 17.46 -6.79
N ALA A 60 -5.46 18.17 -6.42
CA ALA A 60 -5.52 19.52 -5.86
C ALA A 60 -4.29 20.30 -6.28
#